data_AF-A0A7K3PTR7-F1
#
_entry.id   AF-A0A7K3PTR7-F1
#
_cell.length_a   1.000
_cell.length_b   1.000
_cell.length_c   1.000
_cell.angle_alpha   90.00
_cell.angle_beta   90.00
_cell.angle_gamma   90.00
#
_symmetry.space_group_name_H-M   'P 1'
#
loop_
_entity.id
_entity.type
_entity.pdbx_description
1 polymer ?
#
loop_
_entity_poly.entity_id
_entity_poly.type
_entity_poly.pdbx_seq_one_letter_code
_entity_poly.pdbx_strand_id
1 'polypeptide(L)' 'MDVTLLGTGAPAGLPRPDCPCAACAAAQGDDARAATALLVDGALLLDLTPGAA' A
#
# COMPACT_ATOMS: atom_id res chain seq x y z
N MET A 1 -11.64 -14.93 -12.24
CA MET A 1 -10.35 -14.58 -11.61
C MET A 1 -10.49 -13.15 -11.15
N ASP A 2 -10.57 -12.99 -9.84
CA ASP A 2 -10.77 -11.72 -9.14
C ASP A 2 -9.49 -11.35 -8.40
N VAL A 3 -9.09 -10.08 -8.48
CA VAL A 3 -7.85 -9.60 -7.86
C VAL A 3 -8.20 -8.43 -6.94
N THR A 4 -7.84 -8.56 -5.66
CA THR A 4 -7.90 -7.48 -4.68
C THR A 4 -6.52 -6.86 -4.54
N LEU A 5 -6.44 -5.54 -4.74
CA LEU A 5 -5.23 -4.77 -4.50
C LEU A 5 -5.16 -4.42 -3.01
N LEU A 6 -4.31 -5.11 -2.26
CA LEU A 6 -4.11 -4.86 -0.83
C LEU A 6 -3.14 -3.69 -0.59
N GLY A 7 -2.28 -3.41 -1.56
CA GLY A 7 -1.41 -2.24 -1.57
C GLY A 7 -0.93 -1.91 -2.97
N THR A 8 -0.63 -0.63 -3.21
CA THR A 8 -0.19 -0.10 -4.51
C THR A 8 0.94 0.94 -4.37
N GLY A 9 1.60 0.97 -3.22
CA GLY A 9 2.69 1.87 -2.89
C GLY A 9 4.06 1.30 -3.24
N ALA A 10 5.09 2.13 -3.09
CA ALA A 10 6.49 1.70 -3.17
C ALA A 10 6.83 0.74 -2.01
N PRO A 11 8.03 0.13 -1.96
CA PRO A 11 8.38 -0.81 -0.88
C PRO A 11 8.23 -0.25 0.54
N ALA A 12 8.40 1.07 0.71
CA ALA A 12 8.21 1.75 2.00
C ALA A 12 6.79 2.34 2.17
N GLY A 13 5.85 2.04 1.28
CA GLY A 13 4.54 2.65 1.22
C GLY A 13 4.57 4.14 0.84
N LEU A 14 3.43 4.80 1.07
CA LEU A 14 3.23 6.24 1.00
C LEU A 14 2.18 6.62 2.07
N PRO A 15 2.42 7.59 2.95
CA PRO A 15 3.59 8.46 3.07
C PRO A 15 4.87 7.70 3.43
N ARG A 16 6.03 8.29 3.14
CA ARG A 16 7.29 7.82 3.72
C ARG A 16 7.50 8.52 5.07
N PRO A 17 8.03 7.80 6.09
CA PRO A 17 8.39 8.41 7.37
C PRO A 17 9.28 9.64 7.17
N ASP A 18 8.97 10.72 7.87
CA ASP A 18 9.72 11.99 7.89
C ASP A 18 9.88 12.69 6.52
N CYS A 19 9.12 12.30 5.49
CA CYS A 19 9.21 12.92 4.18
C CYS A 19 8.27 14.14 4.06
N PRO A 20 8.78 15.37 3.90
CA PRO A 20 7.96 16.57 3.88
C PRO A 20 7.39 16.89 2.49
N CYS A 21 7.52 15.99 1.51
CA CYS A 21 7.10 16.30 0.14
C CYS A 21 5.56 16.37 0.04
N ALA A 22 5.07 17.18 -0.91
CA ALA A 22 3.64 17.39 -1.10
C ALA A 22 2.86 16.08 -1.32
N ALA A 23 3.47 15.09 -1.99
CA ALA A 23 2.84 13.78 -2.20
C ALA A 23 2.66 12.98 -0.91
N CYS A 24 3.64 13.01 0.01
CA CYS A 24 3.48 12.35 1.32
C CYS A 24 2.47 13.10 2.19
N ALA A 25 2.51 14.44 2.18
CA ALA A 25 1.55 15.24 2.93
C ALA A 25 0.09 15.03 2.46
N ALA A 26 -0.12 14.76 1.17
CA ALA A 26 -1.44 14.51 0.60
C ALA A 26 -1.94 13.07 0.75
N ALA A 27 -1.06 12.10 1.03
CA ALA A 27 -1.39 10.68 1.05
C ALA A 27 -1.63 10.14 2.48
N GLN A 28 -2.23 10.95 3.36
CA GLN A 28 -2.50 10.58 4.74
C GLN A 28 -3.89 9.93 4.87
N GLY A 29 -4.12 9.12 5.92
CA GLY A 29 -5.42 8.51 6.18
C GLY A 29 -5.83 7.54 5.07
N ASP A 30 -7.03 7.70 4.52
CA ASP A 30 -7.56 6.82 3.47
C ASP A 30 -6.77 6.90 2.16
N ASP A 31 -5.97 7.95 1.96
CA ASP A 31 -5.10 8.10 0.79
C ASP A 31 -3.74 7.40 0.96
N ALA A 32 -3.46 6.82 2.14
CA ALA A 32 -2.24 6.08 2.41
C ALA A 32 -2.19 4.78 1.59
N ARG A 33 -0.98 4.40 1.18
CA ARG A 33 -0.74 3.24 0.33
C ARG A 33 0.28 2.32 0.97
N ALA A 34 -0.15 1.11 1.30
CA ALA A 34 0.73 0.01 1.68
C ALA A 34 1.67 -0.36 0.52
N ALA A 35 2.75 -1.09 0.82
CA ALA A 35 3.56 -1.69 -0.23
C ALA A 35 2.73 -2.64 -1.10
N THR A 36 3.12 -2.83 -2.37
CA THR A 36 2.38 -3.69 -3.30
C THR A 36 2.14 -5.09 -2.74
N ALA A 37 0.88 -5.51 -2.72
CA ALA A 37 0.42 -6.83 -2.31
C ALA A 37 -0.93 -7.13 -2.97
N LEU A 38 -1.19 -8.40 -3.32
CA LEU A 38 -2.40 -8.83 -4.04
C LEU A 38 -3.04 -10.05 -3.39
N LEU A 39 -4.38 -10.10 -3.34
CA LEU A 39 -5.14 -11.30 -3.02
C LEU A 39 -5.93 -11.75 -4.24
N VAL A 40 -5.62 -12.94 -4.74
CA VAL A 40 -6.24 -13.52 -5.93
C VAL A 40 -7.30 -14.54 -5.50
N ASP A 41 -8.50 -14.38 -6.03
CA ASP A 41 -9.66 -15.25 -5.79
C ASP A 41 -9.96 -15.50 -4.29
N GLY A 42 -9.59 -14.54 -3.43
CA GLY A 42 -9.74 -14.65 -1.97
C GLY A 42 -8.87 -15.72 -1.30
N ALA A 43 -7.94 -16.36 -2.03
CA ALA A 43 -7.26 -17.58 -1.59
C ALA A 43 -5.73 -17.55 -1.72
N LEU A 44 -5.19 -16.83 -2.71
CA LEU A 44 -3.74 -16.74 -2.94
C LEU A 44 -3.24 -15.33 -2.63
N LEU A 45 -2.42 -15.22 -1.59
CA LEU A 45 -1.72 -13.99 -1.24
C LEU A 45 -0.37 -13.92 -1.98
N LEU A 46 -0.17 -12.84 -2.72
CA LEU A 46 1.10 -12.47 -3.34
C LEU A 46 1.72 -11.31 -2.56
N ASP A 47 2.92 -11.55 -2.03
CA ASP A 47 3.71 -10.64 -1.19
C ASP A 47 3.00 -10.20 0.11
N LEU A 48 3.29 -10.92 1.21
CA LEU A 48 2.84 -10.53 2.56
C LEU A 48 3.70 -9.37 3.08
N THR A 49 3.28 -8.14 2.76
CA THR A 49 3.91 -6.91 3.23
C THR A 49 3.14 -6.29 4.40
N PRO A 50 3.77 -5.42 5.22
CA PRO A 50 3.03 -4.62 6.19
C PRO A 50 1.98 -3.72 5.51
N GLY A 51 0.83 -3.55 6.16
CA GLY A 51 -0.21 -2.61 5.71
C GLY A 51 0.23 -1.15 5.76
N ALA A 52 -0.63 -0.25 5.29
CA ALA A 52 -0.42 1.19 5.46
C ALA A 52 -0.37 1.53 6.96
N ALA A 53 0.55 2.41 7.34
CA ALA A 53 0.74 2.87 8.72
C ALA A 53 -0.30 3.91 9.14
#